data_AF-A0AAD1D780-F1
#
_entry.id   AF-A0AAD1D780-F1
#
_cell.length_a   1.000
_cell.length_b   1.000
_cell.length_c   1.000
_cell.angle_alpha   90.00
_cell.angle_beta   90.00
_cell.angle_gamma   90.00
#
_symmetry.space_group_name_H-M   'P 1'
#
loop_
_entity.id
_entity.type
_entity.pdbx_description
1 polymer ?
#
loop_
_entity_poly.entity_id
_entity_poly.type
_entity_poly.pdbx_seq_one_letter_code
_entity_poly.pdbx_strand_id
1 'polypeptide(L)' 'MLDTRAYDGSKQGYRLVYRPSKVNCCPGCGHTNWYIGRSSAECAFCATALPLQQTGGADFLTDLGVLVAA' A
#
# COMPACT_ATOMS: atom_id res chain seq x y z
N MET A 1 -7.71 11.57 28.80
CA MET A 1 -6.98 10.29 28.83
C MET A 1 -7.35 9.52 27.58
N LEU A 2 -6.58 9.71 26.50
CA LEU A 2 -6.71 8.81 25.34
C LEU A 2 -5.88 7.57 25.67
N ASP A 3 -6.59 6.44 25.74
CA ASP A 3 -6.07 5.09 25.96
C ASP A 3 -5.17 4.70 24.78
N THR A 4 -3.85 4.91 24.93
CA THR A 4 -2.85 4.42 23.97
C THR A 4 -2.70 2.92 24.16
N ARG A 5 -3.69 2.15 23.69
CA ARG A 5 -3.51 0.72 23.45
C ARG A 5 -2.29 0.56 22.54
N ALA A 6 -1.31 -0.18 23.04
CA ALA A 6 -0.10 -0.50 22.31
C ALA A 6 -0.46 -0.94 20.88
N TYR A 7 0.00 -0.18 19.90
CA TYR A 7 -0.19 -0.47 18.49
C TYR A 7 0.56 -1.77 18.18
N ASP A 8 -0.11 -2.90 18.22
CA ASP A 8 0.44 -4.17 17.76
C ASP A 8 0.49 -4.15 16.23
N GLY A 9 1.60 -3.63 15.69
CA GLY A 9 1.86 -3.60 14.24
C GLY A 9 1.78 -4.97 13.58
N SER A 10 1.89 -6.06 14.36
CA SER A 10 1.75 -7.45 13.93
C SER A 10 0.33 -7.81 13.44
N LYS A 11 -0.71 -7.04 13.83
CA LYS A 11 -2.08 -7.20 13.33
C LYS A 11 -2.33 -6.52 11.98
N GLN A 12 -1.37 -5.79 11.43
CA GLN A 12 -1.50 -5.26 10.08
C GLN A 12 -1.39 -6.44 9.11
N GLY A 13 -2.52 -6.94 8.62
CA GLY A 13 -2.54 -7.98 7.59
C GLY A 13 -1.66 -7.62 6.39
N TYR A 14 -1.30 -8.63 5.59
CA TYR A 14 -0.46 -8.39 4.42
C TYR A 14 -1.15 -7.45 3.41
N ARG A 15 -0.54 -6.28 3.15
CA ARG A 15 -1.00 -5.34 2.12
C ARG A 15 -0.38 -5.71 0.78
N LEU A 16 -1.22 -6.08 -0.18
CA LEU A 16 -0.82 -6.23 -1.57
C LEU A 16 -0.49 -4.84 -2.13
N VAL A 17 0.74 -4.68 -2.62
CA VAL A 17 1.23 -3.42 -3.20
C VAL A 17 1.82 -3.70 -4.58
N TYR A 18 1.63 -2.78 -5.51
CA TYR A 18 2.30 -2.82 -6.81
C TYR A 18 3.75 -2.34 -6.66
N ARG A 19 4.70 -3.14 -7.12
CA ARG A 19 6.14 -2.87 -7.00
C ARG A 19 6.73 -2.55 -8.38
N PRO A 20 7.14 -1.30 -8.68
CA PRO A 20 7.59 -0.91 -10.02
C PRO A 20 8.76 -1.73 -10.56
N SER A 21 9.64 -2.21 -9.68
CA SER A 21 10.84 -2.99 -10.05
C SER A 21 10.63 -4.51 -10.05
N LYS A 22 9.38 -4.99 -9.99
CA LYS A 22 9.04 -6.42 -10.03
C LYS A 22 7.92 -6.69 -11.02
N VAL A 23 7.83 -7.94 -11.48
CA VAL A 23 6.65 -8.42 -12.18
C VAL A 23 5.53 -8.57 -11.15
N ASN A 24 4.44 -7.84 -11.33
CA ASN A 24 3.28 -7.89 -10.44
C ASN A 24 2.17 -8.69 -11.11
N CYS A 25 1.82 -9.85 -10.55
CA CYS A 25 0.63 -10.59 -10.96
C CYS A 25 -0.60 -10.03 -10.24
N CYS A 26 -1.69 -9.84 -10.98
CA CYS A 26 -2.95 -9.37 -10.43
C CYS A 26 -3.53 -10.43 -9.48
N PRO A 27 -3.88 -10.08 -8.22
CA PRO A 27 -4.48 -11.03 -7.29
C PRO A 27 -5.92 -11.41 -7.67
N GLY A 28 -6.57 -10.63 -8.54
CA GLY A 28 -7.93 -10.92 -9.02
C GLY A 28 -7.97 -11.90 -10.19
N CYS A 29 -7.11 -11.73 -11.20
CA CYS A 29 -7.17 -12.50 -12.44
C CYS A 29 -5.85 -13.10 -12.91
N GLY A 30 -4.74 -12.90 -12.19
CA GLY A 30 -3.42 -13.46 -12.51
C GLY A 30 -2.64 -12.73 -13.61
N HIS A 31 -3.25 -11.83 -14.37
CA HIS A 31 -2.58 -11.07 -15.42
C HIS A 31 -1.57 -10.04 -14.88
N THR A 32 -0.63 -9.62 -15.72
CA THR A 32 0.48 -8.73 -15.34
C THR A 32 0.43 -7.35 -16.00
N ASN A 33 -0.64 -7.02 -16.74
CA ASN A 33 -0.80 -5.68 -17.33
C ASN A 33 -1.52 -4.74 -16.37
N TRP A 34 -0.98 -3.53 -16.25
CA TRP A 34 -1.43 -2.52 -15.31
C TRP A 34 -1.45 -1.13 -15.95
N TYR A 35 -2.45 -0.33 -15.61
CA TYR A 35 -2.45 1.12 -15.78
C TYR A 35 -1.86 1.76 -14.53
N ILE A 36 -0.71 2.42 -14.65
CA ILE A 36 0.01 3.01 -13.52
C ILE A 36 -0.39 4.46 -13.34
N GLY A 37 -1.11 4.75 -12.25
CA GLY A 37 -1.46 6.09 -11.82
C GLY A 37 -0.43 6.70 -10.86
N ARG A 38 -0.83 7.76 -10.16
CA ARG A 38 0.04 8.44 -9.18
C ARG A 38 0.15 7.69 -7.84
N SER A 39 -0.93 7.04 -7.43
CA SER A 39 -1.07 6.40 -6.11
C SER A 39 -1.43 4.91 -6.20
N SER A 40 -1.91 4.44 -7.34
CA SER A 40 -2.33 3.06 -7.57
C SER A 40 -1.94 2.56 -8.94
N ALA A 41 -1.91 1.23 -9.07
CA ALA A 41 -1.87 0.50 -10.32
C ALA A 41 -3.18 -0.26 -10.48
N GLU A 42 -3.88 -0.08 -11.60
CA GLU A 42 -5.15 -0.78 -11.90
C GLU A 42 -4.92 -1.86 -12.95
N CYS A 43 -5.44 -3.08 -12.71
CA CYS A 43 -5.32 -4.17 -13.64
C CYS A 43 -6.15 -3.91 -14.90
N ALA A 44 -5.52 -3.98 -16.07
CA ALA A 44 -6.17 -3.70 -17.35
C ALA A 44 -7.26 -4.71 -17.77
N PHE A 45 -7.43 -5.81 -17.03
CA PHE A 45 -8.38 -6.89 -17.36
C PHE A 45 -9.58 -6.96 -16.43
N CYS A 46 -9.36 -6.85 -15.12
CA CYS A 46 -10.42 -7.02 -14.11
C CYS A 46 -10.64 -5.78 -13.22
N ALA A 47 -9.97 -4.66 -13.53
CA ALA A 47 -10.02 -3.40 -12.78
C ALA A 47 -9.60 -3.51 -11.30
N THR A 48 -8.96 -4.61 -10.88
CA THR A 48 -8.39 -4.71 -9.53
C THR A 48 -7.29 -3.65 -9.37
N ALA A 49 -7.43 -2.78 -8.38
CA ALA A 49 -6.48 -1.73 -8.09
C ALA A 49 -5.62 -2.06 -6.86
N LEU A 50 -4.30 -1.90 -7.00
CA LEU A 50 -3.33 -2.01 -5.90
C LEU A 50 -2.69 -0.66 -5.63
N PRO A 51 -2.44 -0.29 -4.35
CA PRO A 51 -1.62 0.89 -4.03
C PRO A 51 -0.18 0.68 -4.53
N LEU A 52 0.47 1.75 -5.00
CA LEU A 52 1.88 1.70 -5.36
C LEU A 52 2.73 1.52 -4.10
N GLN A 53 3.78 0.70 -4.19
CA GLN A 53 4.78 0.60 -3.14
C GLN A 53 5.40 1.99 -2.95
N GLN A 54 5.19 2.57 -1.78
CA GLN A 54 5.82 3.82 -1.41
C GLN A 54 7.33 3.56 -1.27
N THR A 55 8.14 4.26 -2.07
CA THR A 55 9.58 4.36 -1.86
C THR A 55 9.81 5.47 -0.84
N GLY A 56 9.68 5.12 0.45
CA GLY A 56 10.15 5.90 1.61
C GLY A 56 9.47 7.24 1.92
N GLY A 57 8.92 7.35 3.14
CA GLY A 57 8.80 8.63 3.87
C GLY A 57 7.52 8.79 4.69
N ALA A 58 6.42 8.18 4.27
CA ALA A 58 5.14 8.27 5.00
C ALA A 58 4.95 7.13 6.00
N ASP A 59 5.52 5.96 5.73
CA ASP A 59 5.47 4.78 6.60
C ASP A 59 6.27 5.00 7.91
N PHE A 60 7.38 5.74 7.86
CA PHE A 60 8.14 6.07 9.08
C PHE A 60 7.44 7.10 9.96
N LEU A 61 6.78 8.11 9.37
CA LEU A 61 6.10 9.16 10.13
C LEU A 61 4.76 8.69 10.71
N THR A 62 4.06 7.78 10.02
CA THR A 62 2.84 7.16 10.57
C THR A 62 3.15 6.11 11.64
N ASP A 63 4.29 5.41 11.57
CA ASP A 63 4.74 4.48 12.62
C ASP A 63 5.28 5.20 13.87
N LEU A 64 5.91 6.39 13.70
CA LEU A 64 6.35 7.25 14.81
C LEU A 64 5.25 8.13 15.43
N GLY A 65 4.00 8.04 14.98
CA GLY A 65 2.90 8.86 15.51
C GLY A 65 3.07 10.37 15.25
N VAL A 66 3.87 10.77 14.25
CA VAL A 66 4.06 12.17 13.88
C VAL A 66 2.89 12.58 13.00
N LEU A 67 1.85 13.14 13.63
CA LEU A 67 0.78 13.85 12.92
C LEU A 67 1.40 14.98 12.10
N VAL A 68 1.26 14.93 10.77
CA VAL A 68 1.45 16.11 9.92
C VAL A 68 0.33 17.08 10.29
N ALA A 69 0.63 18.01 11.18
CA ALA A 69 -0.18 19.21 11.38
C ALA A 69 0.07 20.11 10.16
N ALA A 70 -0.98 20.32 9.37
CA ALA A 70 -1.06 21.41 8.41
C ALA A 70 -1.38 22.72 9.13
#